data_AF-A0A7K1LSF0-F1
#
_entry.id   AF-A0A7K1LSF0-F1
#
_cell.length_a   1.000
_cell.length_b   1.000
_cell.length_c   1.000
_cell.angle_alpha   90.00
_cell.angle_beta   90.00
_cell.angle_gamma   90.00
#
_symmetry.space_group_name_H-M   'P 1'
#
loop_
_entity.id
_entity.type
_entity.pdbx_description
1 polymer ?
#
loop_
_entity_poly.entity_id
_entity_poly.type
_entity_poly.pdbx_seq_one_letter_code
_entity_poly.pdbx_strand_id
1 'polypeptide(L)'
;MKDLFNHIIPGLALILLFYSCTIYYNKNYSPQEVVASQKKFRMLDDEGKSYPFYKLIEKDSNFYALAKNSFFYQNKFKDREPANLGYPGFTAYLIDPNNYKKFQVKNTAGSAIATAAIGFVASIVILWIILDDLYDDLLFSD
;
A
#
# COMPACT_ATOMS: atom_id res chain seq x y z
N MET A 1 -10.01 22.87 -27.23
CA MET A 1 -9.49 21.53 -26.86
C MET A 1 -8.34 21.61 -25.85
N LYS A 2 -7.36 22.51 -26.01
CA LYS A 2 -6.23 22.71 -25.07
C LYS A 2 -6.63 22.92 -23.60
N ASP A 3 -7.65 23.73 -23.30
CA ASP A 3 -8.13 23.94 -21.91
C ASP A 3 -8.76 22.71 -21.27
N LEU A 4 -9.39 21.83 -22.07
CA LEU A 4 -9.98 20.59 -21.58
C LEU A 4 -8.87 19.60 -21.17
N PHE A 5 -7.79 19.51 -21.95
CA PHE A 5 -6.62 18.67 -21.63
C PHE A 5 -5.83 19.19 -20.43
N ASN A 6 -5.67 20.51 -20.29
CA ASN A 6 -4.98 21.13 -19.15
C ASN A 6 -5.66 20.89 -17.79
N HIS A 7 -6.95 20.56 -17.76
CA HIS A 7 -7.68 20.23 -16.52
C HIS A 7 -7.91 18.74 -16.32
N ILE A 8 -8.03 17.95 -17.40
CA ILE A 8 -8.21 16.50 -17.32
C ILE A 8 -6.93 15.78 -16.90
N ILE A 9 -5.75 16.20 -17.41
CA ILE A 9 -4.49 15.51 -17.14
C ILE A 9 -4.07 15.57 -15.66
N PRO A 10 -4.12 16.72 -14.97
CA PRO A 10 -3.84 16.77 -13.53
C PRO A 10 -4.84 15.93 -12.71
N GLY A 11 -6.12 15.93 -13.12
CA GLY A 11 -7.16 15.13 -12.48
C GLY A 11 -6.92 13.62 -12.62
N LEU A 12 -6.55 13.17 -13.82
CA LEU A 12 -6.17 11.77 -14.09
C LEU A 12 -4.92 11.36 -13.32
N ALA A 13 -3.88 12.21 -13.28
CA ALA A 13 -2.67 11.95 -12.50
C ALA A 13 -2.98 11.78 -10.99
N LEU A 14 -3.84 12.64 -10.44
CA LEU A 14 -4.32 12.53 -9.05
C LEU A 14 -5.07 11.20 -8.82
N ILE A 15 -6.04 10.87 -9.67
CA ILE A 15 -6.81 9.62 -9.59
C ILE A 15 -5.87 8.41 -9.63
N LEU A 16 -4.89 8.41 -10.53
CA LEU A 16 -3.93 7.33 -10.70
C LEU A 16 -2.98 7.19 -9.48
N LEU A 17 -2.52 8.31 -8.90
CA LEU A 17 -1.78 8.28 -7.63
C LEU A 17 -2.61 7.62 -6.51
N PHE A 18 -3.92 7.92 -6.41
CA PHE A 18 -4.81 7.26 -5.46
C PHE A 18 -4.99 5.76 -5.74
N TYR A 19 -5.01 5.33 -7.00
CA TYR A 19 -5.05 3.91 -7.38
C TYR A 19 -3.78 3.14 -6.96
N SER A 20 -2.61 3.78 -6.99
CA SER A 20 -1.38 3.14 -6.50
C SER A 20 -1.44 2.84 -4.99
N CYS A 21 -2.13 3.68 -4.23
CA CYS A 21 -2.36 3.53 -2.79
C CYS A 21 -3.37 2.42 -2.48
N THR A 22 -4.41 2.23 -3.29
CA THR A 22 -5.38 1.13 -3.10
C THR A 22 -4.75 -0.24 -3.38
N ILE A 23 -3.84 -0.33 -4.36
CA ILE A 23 -3.12 -1.58 -4.69
C ILE A 23 -2.24 -2.06 -3.53
N TYR A 24 -1.76 -1.14 -2.71
CA TYR A 24 -0.82 -1.41 -1.62
C TYR A 24 -1.39 -2.37 -0.54
N TYR A 25 -2.72 -2.39 -0.36
CA TYR A 25 -3.45 -3.29 0.54
C TYR A 25 -4.77 -3.78 -0.08
N ASN A 26 -4.73 -4.21 -1.34
CA ASN A 26 -5.94 -4.53 -2.11
C ASN A 26 -6.57 -5.89 -1.74
N LYS A 27 -5.76 -6.85 -1.29
CA LYS A 27 -6.21 -8.22 -1.03
C LYS A 27 -6.33 -8.49 0.46
N ASN A 28 -7.41 -9.18 0.82
CA ASN A 28 -7.56 -9.80 2.13
C ASN A 28 -7.01 -11.22 2.04
N TYR A 29 -6.25 -11.61 3.03
CA TYR A 29 -5.60 -12.91 3.13
C TYR A 29 -6.11 -13.63 4.38
N SER A 30 -6.00 -14.96 4.39
CA SER A 30 -6.15 -15.73 5.61
C SER A 30 -4.93 -15.53 6.53
N PRO A 31 -5.06 -15.78 7.85
CA PRO A 31 -3.92 -15.73 8.77
C PRO A 31 -2.75 -16.61 8.30
N GLN A 32 -3.04 -17.81 7.78
CA GLN A 32 -2.04 -18.75 7.28
C GLN A 32 -1.31 -18.20 6.04
N GLU A 33 -2.04 -17.58 5.12
CA GLU A 33 -1.43 -16.92 3.96
C GLU A 33 -0.53 -15.74 4.39
N VAL A 34 -0.92 -15.00 5.43
CA VAL A 34 -0.08 -13.92 5.97
C VAL A 34 1.19 -14.47 6.62
N VAL A 35 1.10 -15.55 7.39
CA VAL A 35 2.28 -16.26 7.94
C VAL A 35 3.20 -16.72 6.81
N ALA A 36 2.66 -17.35 5.77
CA ALA A 36 3.42 -17.82 4.61
C ALA A 36 4.08 -16.67 3.84
N SER A 37 3.44 -15.50 3.77
CA SER A 37 3.94 -14.35 3.01
C SER A 37 5.25 -13.76 3.56
N GLN A 38 5.52 -13.93 4.86
CA GLN A 38 6.68 -13.34 5.56
C GLN A 38 6.85 -11.83 5.35
N LYS A 39 5.78 -11.13 4.97
CA LYS A 39 5.75 -9.71 4.60
C LYS A 39 5.09 -8.88 5.70
N LYS A 40 5.34 -7.57 5.62
CA LYS A 40 4.60 -6.57 6.41
C LYS A 40 3.12 -6.68 6.09
N PHE A 41 2.29 -6.58 7.11
CA PHE A 41 0.85 -6.67 6.97
C PHE A 41 0.17 -5.68 7.91
N ARG A 42 -1.12 -5.48 7.71
CA ARG A 42 -1.99 -4.81 8.67
C ARG A 42 -3.21 -5.65 8.94
N MET A 43 -3.73 -5.55 10.15
CA MET A 43 -5.02 -6.10 10.53
C MET A 43 -6.02 -4.96 10.65
N LEU A 44 -7.28 -5.21 10.30
CA LEU A 44 -8.38 -4.31 10.56
C LEU A 44 -9.36 -5.01 11.51
N ASP A 45 -9.70 -4.36 12.61
CA ASP A 45 -10.79 -4.80 13.48
C ASP A 45 -12.17 -4.48 12.85
N ASP A 46 -13.23 -4.82 13.57
CA ASP A 46 -14.61 -4.62 13.13
C ASP A 46 -15.01 -3.14 13.03
N GLU A 47 -14.34 -2.28 13.81
CA GLU A 47 -14.48 -0.82 13.76
C GLU A 47 -13.69 -0.20 12.59
N GLY A 48 -12.90 -1.01 11.86
CA GLY A 48 -12.07 -0.57 10.74
C GLY A 48 -10.75 0.07 11.17
N LYS A 49 -10.39 0.00 12.46
CA LYS A 49 -9.12 0.50 12.97
C LYS A 49 -7.99 -0.43 12.56
N SER A 50 -6.91 0.19 12.09
CA SER A 50 -5.81 -0.46 11.39
C SER A 50 -4.58 -0.63 12.27
N TYR A 51 -4.11 -1.87 12.36
CA TYR A 51 -2.98 -2.29 13.18
C TYR A 51 -1.84 -2.82 12.29
N PRO A 52 -0.78 -2.03 12.02
CA PRO A 52 0.32 -2.46 11.18
C PRO A 52 1.32 -3.33 11.95
N PHE A 53 1.84 -4.36 11.29
CA PHE A 53 2.83 -5.29 11.83
C PHE A 53 3.88 -5.66 10.79
N TYR A 54 5.02 -6.14 11.27
CA TYR A 54 6.14 -6.50 10.42
C TYR A 54 6.00 -7.90 9.83
N LYS A 55 5.58 -8.87 10.64
CA LYS A 55 5.37 -10.27 10.25
C LYS A 55 4.35 -10.94 11.17
N LEU A 56 3.61 -11.90 10.63
CA LEU A 56 2.79 -12.82 11.41
C LEU A 56 3.54 -14.15 11.53
N ILE A 57 3.50 -14.74 12.71
CA ILE A 57 4.16 -16.01 13.02
C ILE A 57 3.16 -16.91 13.69
N GLU A 58 3.18 -18.19 13.35
CA GLU A 58 2.43 -19.23 14.04
C GLU A 58 3.41 -20.07 14.86
N LYS A 59 3.12 -20.24 16.15
CA LYS A 59 3.92 -21.06 17.07
C LYS A 59 2.99 -21.68 18.10
N ASP A 60 3.13 -22.98 18.35
CA ASP A 60 2.33 -23.71 19.35
C ASP A 60 0.81 -23.48 19.17
N SER A 61 0.34 -23.51 17.91
CA SER A 61 -1.06 -23.23 17.51
C SER A 61 -1.57 -21.82 17.81
N ASN A 62 -0.68 -20.89 18.16
CA ASN A 62 -1.00 -19.50 18.44
C ASN A 62 -0.41 -18.56 17.37
N PHE A 63 -1.11 -17.47 17.10
CA PHE A 63 -0.67 -16.45 16.16
C PHE A 63 -0.03 -15.27 16.89
N TYR A 64 1.14 -14.86 16.42
CA TYR A 64 1.93 -13.79 17.00
C TYR A 64 2.28 -12.74 15.95
N ALA A 65 1.84 -11.51 16.19
CA ALA A 65 2.14 -10.37 15.33
C ALA A 65 3.39 -9.66 15.83
N LEU A 66 4.45 -9.63 15.01
CA LEU A 66 5.70 -8.96 15.34
C LEU A 66 5.62 -7.46 15.05
N ALA A 67 5.88 -6.63 16.06
CA ALA A 67 6.09 -5.19 15.91
C ALA A 67 7.56 -4.85 16.15
N LYS A 68 8.09 -3.86 15.43
CA LYS A 68 9.47 -3.40 15.64
C LYS A 68 9.53 -2.61 16.94
N ASN A 69 10.59 -2.82 17.73
CA ASN A 69 10.86 -2.07 18.97
C ASN A 69 11.15 -0.62 18.64
N SER A 70 10.09 0.18 18.54
CA SER A 70 10.15 1.58 18.18
C SER A 70 8.95 2.29 18.80
N PHE A 71 9.17 3.55 19.15
CA PHE A 71 8.16 4.39 19.81
C PHE A 71 6.83 4.45 19.04
N PHE A 72 6.91 4.49 17.70
CA PHE A 72 5.74 4.53 16.82
C PHE A 72 4.85 3.30 16.92
N TYR A 73 5.43 2.11 17.12
CA TYR A 73 4.65 0.87 17.24
C TYR A 73 4.16 0.67 18.67
N GLN A 74 4.98 0.98 19.69
CA GLN A 74 4.60 0.85 21.10
C GLN A 74 3.32 1.63 21.44
N ASN A 75 3.15 2.84 20.92
CA ASN A 75 1.99 3.67 21.23
C ASN A 75 0.65 3.11 20.71
N LYS A 76 0.65 2.27 19.67
CA LYS A 76 -0.59 1.69 19.11
C LYS A 76 -1.09 0.46 19.87
N PHE A 77 -0.28 -0.08 20.79
CA PHE A 77 -0.52 -1.38 21.43
C PHE A 77 -0.17 -1.39 22.92
N LYS A 78 -0.22 -0.23 23.59
CA LYS A 78 0.12 -0.10 25.02
C LYS A 78 -0.69 -1.04 25.91
N ASP A 79 -1.90 -1.37 25.48
CA ASP A 79 -2.86 -2.16 26.26
C ASP A 79 -2.76 -3.67 25.99
N ARG A 80 -1.81 -4.12 25.15
CA ARG A 80 -1.64 -5.54 24.81
C ARG A 80 -0.41 -6.12 25.50
N GLU A 81 -0.57 -7.28 26.12
CA GLU A 81 0.56 -8.00 26.71
C GLU A 81 1.54 -8.46 25.64
N PRO A 82 2.82 -8.07 25.74
CA PRO A 82 3.85 -8.53 24.82
C PRO A 82 4.34 -9.93 25.19
N ALA A 83 4.51 -10.79 24.19
CA ALA A 83 5.19 -12.07 24.31
C ALA A 83 6.66 -11.92 23.86
N ASN A 84 7.60 -12.46 24.64
CA ASN A 84 8.99 -12.54 24.22
C ASN A 84 9.25 -13.87 23.51
N LEU A 85 9.29 -13.82 22.18
CA LEU A 85 9.57 -14.98 21.33
C LEU A 85 11.05 -15.08 20.91
N GLY A 86 11.93 -14.22 21.42
CA GLY A 86 13.36 -14.25 21.10
C GLY A 86 13.73 -13.62 19.75
N TYR A 87 12.87 -12.79 19.16
CA TYR A 87 13.18 -12.05 17.93
C TYR A 87 13.90 -10.72 18.26
N PRO A 88 15.21 -10.59 18.01
CA PRO A 88 15.96 -9.39 18.37
C PRO A 88 15.41 -8.16 17.62
N GLY A 89 15.11 -7.09 18.38
CA GLY A 89 14.57 -5.85 17.83
C GLY A 89 13.05 -5.87 17.55
N PHE A 90 12.36 -6.94 17.94
CA PHE A 90 10.91 -7.07 17.81
C PHE A 90 10.25 -7.46 19.13
N THR A 91 9.02 -6.98 19.29
CA THR A 91 8.08 -7.42 20.32
C THR A 91 6.98 -8.21 19.63
N ALA A 92 6.68 -9.41 20.13
CA ALA A 92 5.56 -10.19 19.63
C ALA A 92 4.31 -9.85 20.45
N TYR A 93 3.16 -9.80 19.78
CA TYR A 93 1.87 -9.69 20.43
C TYR A 93 1.05 -10.90 20.06
N LEU A 94 0.51 -11.61 21.06
CA LEU A 94 -0.46 -12.66 20.83
C LEU A 94 -1.68 -12.04 20.16
N ILE A 95 -2.16 -12.67 19.10
CA ILE A 95 -3.37 -12.26 18.40
C ILE A 95 -4.31 -13.44 18.25
N ASP A 96 -5.60 -13.17 18.43
CA ASP A 96 -6.66 -14.07 18.00
C ASP A 96 -7.16 -13.58 16.64
N PRO A 97 -6.95 -14.36 15.55
CA PRO A 97 -7.38 -13.93 14.23
C PRO A 97 -8.88 -13.69 14.09
N ASN A 98 -9.71 -14.29 14.94
CA ASN A 98 -11.18 -14.14 14.88
C ASN A 98 -11.64 -12.74 15.28
N ASN A 99 -10.81 -11.98 16.02
CA ASN A 99 -11.10 -10.61 16.42
C ASN A 99 -10.84 -9.58 15.30
N TYR A 100 -10.47 -10.04 14.10
CA TYR A 100 -10.12 -9.16 12.98
C TYR A 100 -10.86 -9.54 11.71
N LYS A 101 -11.46 -8.53 11.09
CA LYS A 101 -12.22 -8.65 9.85
C LYS A 101 -11.34 -8.88 8.63
N LYS A 102 -10.14 -8.28 8.61
CA LYS A 102 -9.27 -8.30 7.43
C LYS A 102 -7.80 -8.38 7.81
N PHE A 103 -7.07 -9.21 7.08
CA PHE A 103 -5.61 -9.24 7.07
C PHE A 103 -5.12 -8.83 5.70
N GLN A 104 -4.29 -7.80 5.64
CA GLN A 104 -3.84 -7.22 4.38
C GLN A 104 -2.32 -7.17 4.33
N VAL A 105 -1.73 -7.94 3.42
CA VAL A 105 -0.29 -7.97 3.20
C VAL A 105 0.12 -6.82 2.29
N LYS A 106 1.21 -6.14 2.65
CA LYS A 106 1.76 -5.01 1.90
C LYS A 106 2.26 -5.49 0.52
N ASN A 107 1.60 -5.05 -0.55
CA ASN A 107 2.00 -5.37 -1.92
C ASN A 107 2.87 -4.25 -2.51
N THR A 108 4.15 -4.23 -2.14
CA THR A 108 5.09 -3.19 -2.60
C THR A 108 5.38 -3.32 -4.09
N ALA A 109 5.54 -4.54 -4.59
CA ALA A 109 5.83 -4.80 -6.01
C ALA A 109 4.66 -4.37 -6.91
N GLY A 110 3.42 -4.75 -6.55
CA GLY A 110 2.24 -4.34 -7.30
C GLY A 110 2.03 -2.82 -7.28
N SER A 111 2.29 -2.17 -6.15
CA SER A 111 2.25 -0.71 -6.04
C SER A 111 3.31 -0.05 -6.93
N ALA A 112 4.55 -0.54 -6.92
CA ALA A 112 5.62 -0.01 -7.76
C ALA A 112 5.33 -0.17 -9.27
N ILE A 113 4.82 -1.34 -9.69
CA ILE A 113 4.43 -1.58 -11.08
C ILE A 113 3.32 -0.62 -11.49
N ALA A 114 2.30 -0.43 -10.64
CA ALA A 114 1.23 0.51 -10.93
C ALA A 114 1.76 1.94 -11.08
N THR A 115 2.61 2.40 -10.16
CA THR A 115 3.25 3.72 -10.25
C THR A 115 4.05 3.88 -11.54
N ALA A 116 4.81 2.87 -11.96
CA ALA A 116 5.57 2.92 -13.20
C ALA A 116 4.67 2.97 -14.45
N ALA A 117 3.62 2.15 -14.50
CA ALA A 117 2.66 2.14 -15.60
C ALA A 117 1.93 3.49 -15.73
N ILE A 118 1.57 4.10 -14.60
CA ILE A 118 0.96 5.44 -14.55
C ILE A 118 1.92 6.49 -15.12
N GLY A 119 3.18 6.49 -14.68
CA GLY A 119 4.19 7.41 -15.18
C GLY A 119 4.40 7.28 -16.69
N PHE A 120 4.42 6.05 -17.20
CA PHE A 120 4.54 5.78 -18.63
C PHE A 120 3.36 6.35 -19.43
N VAL A 121 2.12 6.09 -19.02
CA VAL A 121 0.92 6.63 -19.70
C VAL A 121 0.91 8.16 -19.68
N ALA A 122 1.23 8.77 -18.54
CA ALA A 122 1.30 10.23 -18.44
C ALA A 122 2.35 10.82 -19.40
N SER A 123 3.51 10.20 -19.51
CA SER A 123 4.57 10.66 -20.42
C SER A 123 4.16 10.59 -21.90
N ILE A 124 3.44 9.54 -22.32
CA ILE A 124 2.94 9.41 -23.69
C ILE A 124 1.94 10.52 -24.00
N VAL A 125 1.01 10.81 -23.09
CA VAL A 125 0.01 11.86 -23.29
C VAL A 125 0.66 13.24 -23.42
N ILE A 126 1.63 13.55 -22.57
CA ILE A 126 2.38 14.81 -22.65
C ILE A 126 3.12 14.91 -23.98
N LEU A 127 3.80 13.85 -24.40
CA LEU A 127 4.56 13.83 -25.65
C LEU A 127 3.64 14.01 -26.87
N TRP A 128 2.44 13.42 -26.83
CA TRP A 128 1.44 13.57 -27.88
C TRP A 128 0.94 15.02 -27.99
N ILE A 129 0.68 15.69 -26.86
CA ILE A 129 0.27 17.11 -26.84
C ILE A 129 1.38 18.01 -27.38
N ILE A 130 2.64 17.77 -26.99
CA ILE A 130 3.78 18.56 -27.50
C ILE A 130 3.92 18.40 -29.01
N LEU A 131 3.75 17.17 -29.53
CA LEU A 131 3.80 16.93 -30.98
C LEU A 131 2.63 17.58 -31.73
N ASP A 132 1.43 17.56 -31.15
CA ASP A 132 0.24 18.22 -31.73
C ASP A 132 0.44 19.74 -31.77
N ASP A 133 0.91 20.37 -30.68
CA ASP A 133 1.24 21.79 -30.63
C ASP A 133 2.35 22.17 -31.62
N LEU A 134 3.42 21.37 -31.69
CA LEU A 134 4.51 21.60 -32.64
C LEU A 134 4.03 21.47 -34.09
N TYR A 135 3.14 20.50 -34.36
CA TYR A 135 2.59 20.28 -35.70
C TYR A 135 1.63 21.40 -36.11
N ASP A 136 0.79 21.88 -35.20
CA ASP A 136 -0.04 23.07 -35.41
C ASP A 136 0.83 24.33 -35.65
N ASP A 137 1.85 24.58 -34.82
CA ASP A 137 2.77 25.70 -35.01
C ASP A 137 3.51 25.60 -36.36
N LEU A 138 3.87 24.40 -36.81
CA LEU A 138 4.48 24.16 -38.13
C LEU A 138 3.49 24.37 -39.29
N LEU A 139 2.20 24.05 -39.10
CA LEU A 139 1.17 24.20 -40.12
C LEU A 139 0.65 25.64 -40.26
N PHE A 140 0.72 26.44 -39.18
CA PHE A 140 0.22 27.81 -39.13
C PHE A 140 1.35 28.85 -38.98
N SER A 141 2.60 28.44 -39.18
CA SER A 141 3.78 29.31 -39.30
C SER A 141 3.82 29.97 -40.69
N ASP A 142 3.05 31.04 -40.87
CA ASP A 142 3.28 32.07 -41.90
C ASP A 142 4.06 33.26 -41.32
#